data_AF-A0A7C6ECK6-F1
#
_entry.id   AF-A0A7C6ECK6-F1
#
_cell.length_a   1.000
_cell.length_b   1.000
_cell.length_c   1.000
_cell.angle_alpha   90.00
_cell.angle_beta   90.00
_cell.angle_gamma   90.00
#
_symmetry.space_group_name_H-M   'P 1'
#
loop_
_entity.id
_entity.type
_entity.pdbx_description
1 polymer ?
#
loop_
_entity_poly.entity_id
_entity_poly.type
_entity_poly.pdbx_seq_one_letter_code
_entity_poly.pdbx_strand_id
1 'polypeptide(L)'
;MVKSLLCTIPLFFLLFVGCGERDRVYVTGFIIRAVEPPFTYYYKEVYVHNREGFPIVPSCFINDTALNIDDYHYDYYLFKDFEQFALNQEYKLVVQHAGGKAHGTVYMPNDFSILYPESTYILRSDSSLQIYWTKAEGAAWYWLDIYIDYWYEDSLGEEDEYVLEMDTIVYRNYVVYERNRLFPFYVDSITEGGDGIINVWACDGPPCLPGTQGNIFGAGYGFLNTANQPAERYFSVGLPSKNKKPSPVYRQTLTNKKLNKLRQRNGLYPFESPNFLTQSCSQSPPNSFRCNAKSAKNLF
;
A
#
# COMPACT_ATOMS: atom_id res chain seq x y z
N MET A 1 39.98 -11.48 72.66
CA MET A 1 40.28 -10.73 71.42
C MET A 1 40.49 -11.71 70.28
N VAL A 2 39.43 -12.10 69.56
CA VAL A 2 39.48 -12.53 68.15
C VAL A 2 38.11 -12.16 67.57
N LYS A 3 38.11 -11.33 66.52
CA LYS A 3 36.94 -10.72 65.91
C LYS A 3 36.20 -11.78 65.06
N SER A 4 34.92 -11.95 65.33
CA SER A 4 33.97 -12.66 64.48
C SER A 4 33.86 -11.94 63.13
N LEU A 5 34.32 -12.59 62.07
CA LEU A 5 34.20 -12.12 60.69
C LEU A 5 32.82 -12.54 60.18
N LEU A 6 31.80 -11.71 60.45
CA LEU A 6 30.51 -11.82 59.77
C LEU A 6 30.74 -11.51 58.29
N CYS A 7 30.78 -12.57 57.49
CA CYS A 7 30.74 -12.48 56.03
C CYS A 7 29.29 -12.18 55.63
N THR A 8 28.93 -10.89 55.63
CA THR A 8 27.70 -10.40 54.99
C THR A 8 27.82 -10.64 53.49
N ILE A 9 27.26 -11.75 53.02
CA ILE A 9 26.96 -11.95 51.61
C ILE A 9 25.91 -10.88 51.28
N PRO A 10 26.20 -9.87 50.44
CA PRO A 10 25.15 -9.01 49.94
C PRO A 10 24.31 -9.90 49.04
N LEU A 11 23.10 -10.16 49.52
CA LEU A 11 22.01 -10.79 48.81
C LEU A 11 21.73 -9.89 47.59
N PHE A 12 22.50 -10.11 46.52
CA PHE A 12 22.16 -9.69 45.17
C PHE A 12 20.90 -10.49 44.82
N PHE A 13 19.77 -10.04 45.35
CA PHE A 13 18.49 -10.15 44.66
C PHE A 13 18.69 -9.37 43.36
N LEU A 14 19.30 -10.03 42.39
CA LEU A 14 19.00 -9.85 40.98
C LEU A 14 17.50 -10.04 40.89
N LEU A 15 16.78 -8.95 41.10
CA LEU A 15 15.48 -8.72 40.51
C LEU A 15 15.74 -8.82 39.00
N PHE A 16 15.77 -10.06 38.51
CA PHE A 16 15.24 -10.39 37.21
C PHE A 16 13.76 -9.99 37.27
N VAL A 17 13.50 -8.69 37.27
CA VAL A 17 12.29 -8.16 36.65
C VAL A 17 12.43 -8.67 35.23
N GLY A 18 11.86 -9.84 34.97
CA GLY A 18 11.78 -10.39 33.64
C GLY A 18 11.31 -9.24 32.79
N CYS A 19 12.16 -8.79 31.88
CA CYS A 19 11.79 -7.86 30.85
C CYS A 19 10.88 -8.67 29.93
N GLY A 20 9.67 -8.97 30.41
CA GLY A 20 8.62 -9.55 29.61
C GLY A 20 8.50 -8.63 28.41
N GLU A 21 8.55 -9.21 27.22
CA GLU A 21 8.33 -8.45 26.00
C GLU A 21 7.05 -7.65 26.22
N ARG A 22 7.19 -6.32 26.20
CA ARG A 22 6.04 -5.44 26.30
C ARG A 22 5.12 -5.82 25.15
N ASP A 23 3.83 -5.96 25.42
CA ASP A 23 2.81 -6.14 24.39
C ASP A 23 2.98 -5.01 23.36
N ARG A 24 3.35 -5.38 22.13
CA ARG A 24 3.67 -4.46 21.05
C ARG A 24 2.71 -4.69 19.90
N VAL A 25 2.03 -3.62 19.52
CA VAL A 25 1.14 -3.63 18.37
C VAL A 25 1.92 -3.37 17.08
N TYR A 26 1.48 -4.00 15.99
CA TYR A 26 1.92 -3.63 14.64
C TYR A 26 1.02 -2.52 14.10
N VAL A 27 1.61 -1.44 13.60
CA VAL A 27 0.90 -0.26 13.11
C VAL A 27 1.31 0.01 11.67
N THR A 28 0.34 0.13 10.77
CA THR A 28 0.56 0.58 9.40
C THR A 28 -0.35 1.76 9.10
N GLY A 29 0.22 2.90 8.73
CA GLY A 29 -0.52 4.13 8.47
C GLY A 29 -0.18 4.76 7.12
N PHE A 30 -1.18 5.33 6.48
CA PHE A 30 -1.05 6.12 5.26
C PHE A 30 -1.80 7.44 5.38
N ILE A 31 -1.16 8.50 4.91
CA ILE A 31 -1.81 9.81 4.72
C ILE A 31 -1.65 10.14 3.23
N ILE A 32 -2.75 10.14 2.49
CA ILE A 32 -2.74 10.16 1.04
C ILE A 32 -3.58 11.32 0.52
N ARG A 33 -3.00 12.08 -0.41
CA ARG A 33 -3.75 12.99 -1.28
C ARG A 33 -3.65 12.50 -2.71
N ALA A 34 -4.79 12.38 -3.39
CA ALA A 34 -4.84 11.97 -4.79
C ALA A 34 -5.63 12.97 -5.62
N VAL A 35 -5.04 13.49 -6.69
CA VAL A 35 -5.69 14.43 -7.62
C VAL A 35 -6.27 13.67 -8.81
N GLU A 36 -7.59 13.70 -8.94
CA GLU A 36 -8.35 13.08 -10.02
C GLU A 36 -9.35 14.11 -10.58
N PRO A 37 -8.93 14.97 -11.52
CA PRO A 37 -9.74 16.10 -11.95
C PRO A 37 -11.16 15.71 -12.36
N PRO A 38 -12.20 16.42 -11.87
CA PRO A 38 -12.14 17.70 -11.14
C PRO A 38 -11.98 17.56 -9.61
N PHE A 39 -11.80 16.34 -9.10
CA PHE A 39 -11.78 16.05 -7.67
C PHE A 39 -10.37 15.95 -7.11
N THR A 40 -10.28 16.10 -5.79
CA THR A 40 -9.08 15.77 -5.01
C THR A 40 -9.54 15.03 -3.78
N TYR A 41 -8.97 13.84 -3.59
CA TYR A 41 -9.31 12.97 -2.50
C TYR A 41 -8.24 13.03 -1.42
N TYR A 42 -8.70 12.98 -0.17
CA TYR A 42 -7.87 12.97 1.02
C TYR A 42 -8.19 11.71 1.82
N TYR A 43 -7.17 11.00 2.24
CA TYR A 43 -7.30 9.77 3.03
C TYR A 43 -6.28 9.79 4.16
N LYS A 44 -6.73 9.50 5.37
CA LYS A 44 -5.89 9.09 6.50
C LYS A 44 -6.38 7.71 6.88
N GLU A 45 -5.49 6.73 6.87
CA GLU A 45 -5.83 5.34 7.14
C GLU A 45 -4.78 4.74 8.06
N VAL A 46 -5.20 4.12 9.16
CA VAL A 46 -4.28 3.49 10.11
C VAL A 46 -4.83 2.13 10.52
N TYR A 47 -4.06 1.08 10.26
CA TYR A 47 -4.26 -0.26 10.79
C TYR A 47 -3.45 -0.46 12.06
N VAL A 48 -4.08 -1.01 13.07
CA VAL A 48 -3.44 -1.40 14.34
C VAL A 48 -3.75 -2.87 14.56
N HIS A 49 -2.72 -3.73 14.55
CA HIS A 49 -2.84 -5.17 14.70
C HIS A 49 -2.22 -5.66 16.01
N ASN A 50 -2.90 -6.61 16.65
CA ASN A 50 -2.35 -7.40 17.74
C ASN A 50 -2.81 -8.86 17.59
N ARG A 51 -1.84 -9.78 17.48
CA ARG A 51 -2.11 -11.21 17.29
C ARG A 51 -2.86 -11.85 18.46
N GLU A 52 -2.64 -11.34 19.68
CA GLU A 52 -3.31 -11.81 20.89
C GLU A 52 -4.68 -11.15 21.09
N GLY A 53 -5.04 -10.23 20.19
CA GLY A 53 -6.21 -9.39 20.28
C GLY A 53 -6.00 -8.18 21.19
N PHE A 54 -7.07 -7.40 21.36
CA PHE A 54 -7.02 -6.14 22.12
C PHE A 54 -7.84 -6.25 23.40
N PRO A 55 -7.22 -6.14 24.59
CA PRO A 55 -7.98 -6.09 25.84
C PRO A 55 -8.76 -4.77 26.00
N ILE A 56 -8.32 -3.72 25.29
CA ILE A 56 -8.95 -2.39 25.25
C ILE A 56 -8.86 -1.88 23.82
N VAL A 57 -9.94 -1.26 23.34
CA VAL A 57 -9.97 -0.60 22.02
C VAL A 57 -8.86 0.47 21.95
N PRO A 58 -7.94 0.39 20.98
CA PRO A 58 -6.90 1.40 20.83
C PRO A 58 -7.49 2.76 20.41
N SER A 59 -6.83 3.84 20.78
CA SER A 59 -7.15 5.19 20.33
C SER A 59 -6.08 5.67 19.34
N CYS A 60 -6.49 6.22 18.21
CA CYS A 60 -5.58 6.64 17.14
C CYS A 60 -5.72 8.13 16.85
N PHE A 61 -4.60 8.84 16.76
CA PHE A 61 -4.55 10.28 16.55
C PHE A 61 -3.53 10.66 15.48
N ILE A 62 -3.87 11.62 14.62
CA ILE A 62 -2.94 12.27 13.69
C ILE A 62 -2.95 13.77 13.98
N ASN A 63 -1.79 14.35 14.33
CA ASN A 63 -1.67 15.77 14.73
C ASN A 63 -2.72 16.18 15.78
N ASP A 64 -2.85 15.36 16.83
CA ASP A 64 -3.81 15.54 17.94
C ASP A 64 -5.30 15.40 17.58
N THR A 65 -5.64 15.19 16.31
CA THR A 65 -7.01 14.85 15.87
C THR A 65 -7.24 13.34 15.98
N ALA A 66 -8.28 12.95 16.73
CA ALA A 66 -8.69 11.55 16.83
C ALA A 66 -9.27 11.05 15.50
N LEU A 67 -8.89 9.83 15.09
CA LEU A 67 -9.47 9.15 13.94
C LEU A 67 -10.64 8.25 14.39
N ASN A 68 -11.64 8.13 13.53
CA ASN A 68 -12.78 7.23 13.77
C ASN A 68 -12.42 5.79 13.43
N ILE A 69 -12.97 4.85 14.20
CA ILE A 69 -12.93 3.43 13.85
C ILE A 69 -13.88 3.22 12.67
N ASP A 70 -13.34 2.74 11.56
CA ASP A 70 -14.08 2.41 10.34
C ASP A 70 -14.44 0.92 10.29
N ASP A 71 -13.49 0.08 10.72
CA ASP A 71 -13.64 -1.37 10.73
C ASP A 71 -12.83 -1.98 11.87
N TYR A 72 -13.22 -3.17 12.33
CA TYR A 72 -12.53 -3.89 13.39
C TYR A 72 -12.74 -5.39 13.30
N HIS A 73 -11.75 -6.12 13.81
CA HIS A 73 -11.78 -7.55 14.03
C HIS A 73 -11.09 -7.86 15.36
N TYR A 74 -11.11 -9.12 15.81
CA TYR A 74 -10.55 -9.44 17.13
C TYR A 74 -9.06 -9.12 17.25
N ASP A 75 -8.32 -9.14 16.13
CA ASP A 75 -6.88 -8.94 16.03
C ASP A 75 -6.47 -7.63 15.32
N TYR A 76 -7.42 -6.80 14.88
CA TYR A 76 -7.10 -5.48 14.30
C TYR A 76 -8.19 -4.42 14.46
N TYR A 77 -7.76 -3.16 14.38
CA TYR A 77 -8.62 -1.99 14.21
C TYR A 77 -8.15 -1.17 13.01
N LEU A 78 -9.10 -0.73 12.19
CA LEU A 78 -8.90 0.18 11.08
C LEU A 78 -9.51 1.53 11.41
N PHE A 79 -8.68 2.56 11.37
CA PHE A 79 -9.06 3.94 11.58
C PHE A 79 -9.03 4.71 10.26
N LYS A 80 -10.08 5.47 9.96
CA LYS A 80 -10.14 6.31 8.75
C LYS A 80 -10.62 7.73 9.02
N ASP A 81 -10.14 8.63 8.19
CA ASP A 81 -10.62 10.00 8.04
C ASP A 81 -10.40 10.45 6.59
N PHE A 82 -11.35 11.21 6.05
CA PHE A 82 -11.35 11.72 4.67
C PHE A 82 -11.32 13.25 4.62
N GLU A 83 -11.17 13.92 5.77
CA GLU A 83 -11.07 15.37 5.84
C GLU A 83 -9.82 15.89 5.11
N GLN A 84 -10.00 17.04 4.46
CA GLN A 84 -8.91 17.76 3.81
C GLN A 84 -7.81 18.09 4.81
N PHE A 85 -6.56 18.00 4.36
CA PHE A 85 -5.39 18.29 5.17
C PHE A 85 -4.34 19.05 4.36
N ALA A 86 -3.43 19.76 5.04
CA ALA A 86 -2.45 20.61 4.38
C ALA A 86 -1.23 19.84 3.86
N LEU A 87 -0.67 20.31 2.75
CA LEU A 87 0.58 19.79 2.20
C LEU A 87 1.79 20.49 2.82
N ASN A 88 2.98 19.96 2.58
CA ASN A 88 4.25 20.54 3.01
C ASN A 88 4.32 20.76 4.53
N GLN A 89 3.89 19.75 5.29
CA GLN A 89 3.96 19.78 6.75
C GLN A 89 4.18 18.39 7.35
N GLU A 90 4.63 18.38 8.60
CA GLU A 90 4.82 17.17 9.39
C GLU A 90 3.48 16.63 9.92
N TYR A 91 3.36 15.31 9.92
CA TYR A 91 2.26 14.55 10.48
C TYR A 91 2.77 13.55 11.51
N LYS A 92 2.19 13.62 12.71
CA LYS A 92 2.52 12.79 13.86
C LYS A 92 1.38 11.82 14.12
N LEU A 93 1.66 10.52 13.97
CA LEU A 93 0.77 9.46 14.39
C LEU A 93 1.01 9.13 15.87
N VAL A 94 -0.07 8.96 16.61
CA VAL A 94 -0.07 8.42 17.97
C VAL A 94 -1.13 7.34 18.07
N VAL A 95 -0.74 6.13 18.47
CA VAL A 95 -1.65 5.04 18.82
C VAL A 95 -1.48 4.73 20.30
N GLN A 96 -2.56 4.88 21.06
CA GLN A 96 -2.61 4.55 22.49
C GLN A 96 -3.36 3.22 22.65
N HIS A 97 -2.75 2.27 23.34
CA HIS A 97 -3.33 0.96 23.63
C HIS A 97 -2.94 0.50 25.04
N ALA A 98 -3.40 -0.67 25.47
CA ALA A 98 -3.19 -1.16 26.84
C ALA A 98 -1.70 -1.31 27.23
N GLY A 99 -0.84 -1.69 26.28
CA GLY A 99 0.61 -1.83 26.46
C GLY A 99 1.39 -0.51 26.36
N GLY A 100 0.74 0.61 26.03
CA GLY A 100 1.34 1.94 26.04
C GLY A 100 1.08 2.75 24.77
N LYS A 101 2.05 3.61 24.41
CA LYS A 101 1.96 4.54 23.27
C LYS A 101 2.93 4.14 22.16
N ALA A 102 2.39 3.87 20.98
CA ALA A 102 3.15 3.81 19.73
C ALA A 102 3.05 5.16 19.01
N HIS A 103 4.11 5.58 18.32
CA HIS A 103 4.12 6.84 17.59
C HIS A 103 5.03 6.81 16.37
N GLY A 104 4.72 7.62 15.38
CA GLY A 104 5.52 7.78 14.16
C GLY A 104 5.40 9.18 13.61
N THR A 105 6.32 9.56 12.74
CA THR A 105 6.34 10.88 12.12
C THR A 105 6.75 10.77 10.67
N VAL A 106 6.08 11.55 9.83
CA VAL A 106 6.30 11.66 8.39
C VAL A 106 5.98 13.08 7.94
N TYR A 107 6.45 13.45 6.76
CA TYR A 107 6.20 14.74 6.14
C TYR A 107 5.31 14.55 4.91
N MET A 108 4.26 15.36 4.74
CA MET A 108 3.42 15.29 3.53
C MET A 108 4.08 16.07 2.39
N PRO A 109 4.48 15.41 1.28
CA PRO A 109 5.11 16.11 0.18
C PRO A 109 4.22 17.18 -0.43
N ASN A 110 4.86 18.24 -0.92
CA ASN A 110 4.18 19.33 -1.60
C ASN A 110 3.68 18.91 -2.99
N ASP A 111 2.92 19.79 -3.63
CA ASP A 111 2.47 19.59 -5.01
C ASP A 111 3.63 19.55 -6.01
N PHE A 112 3.42 18.76 -7.06
CA PHE A 112 4.32 18.59 -8.19
C PHE A 112 3.53 18.25 -9.45
N SER A 113 4.20 18.09 -10.59
CA SER A 113 3.52 17.82 -11.86
C SER A 113 4.35 16.93 -12.76
N ILE A 114 3.66 16.01 -13.44
CA ILE A 114 4.24 15.21 -14.52
C ILE A 114 4.43 16.14 -15.73
N LEU A 115 5.68 16.34 -16.13
CA LEU A 115 6.07 17.22 -17.24
C LEU A 115 6.01 16.49 -18.58
N TYR A 116 6.36 15.21 -18.58
CA TYR A 116 6.43 14.42 -19.79
C TYR A 116 6.10 12.95 -19.49
N PRO A 117 5.41 12.22 -20.39
CA PRO A 117 4.93 12.68 -21.71
C PRO A 117 3.87 13.78 -21.62
N GLU A 118 3.82 14.63 -22.65
CA GLU A 118 2.70 15.57 -22.80
C GLU A 118 1.42 14.81 -23.20
N SER A 119 0.25 15.41 -23.01
CA SER A 119 -1.03 14.74 -23.34
C SER A 119 -1.21 14.41 -24.83
N THR A 120 -0.44 15.06 -25.70
CA THR A 120 -0.42 14.85 -27.15
C THR A 120 0.69 13.90 -27.59
N TYR A 121 1.49 13.38 -26.66
CA TYR A 121 2.58 12.47 -26.96
C TYR A 121 2.06 11.15 -27.53
N ILE A 122 2.81 10.62 -28.50
CA ILE A 122 2.57 9.32 -29.11
C ILE A 122 3.85 8.49 -28.95
N LEU A 123 3.78 7.43 -28.16
CA LEU A 123 4.86 6.47 -28.00
C LEU A 123 4.93 5.58 -29.24
N ARG A 124 5.97 5.74 -30.05
CA ARG A 124 6.20 4.91 -31.24
C ARG A 124 6.98 3.63 -30.89
N SER A 125 6.80 2.58 -31.68
CA SER A 125 7.45 1.28 -31.48
C SER A 125 8.98 1.32 -31.52
N ASP A 126 9.56 2.31 -32.19
CA ASP A 126 11.00 2.53 -32.28
C ASP A 126 11.57 3.38 -31.13
N SER A 127 10.71 3.89 -30.24
CA SER A 127 11.04 4.93 -29.28
C SER A 127 11.13 4.39 -27.86
N SER A 128 11.97 5.02 -27.05
CA SER A 128 12.01 4.78 -25.60
C SER A 128 11.00 5.71 -24.91
N LEU A 129 10.36 5.23 -23.84
CA LEU A 129 9.48 6.06 -23.03
C LEU A 129 10.31 6.78 -21.97
N GLN A 130 10.35 8.10 -22.06
CA GLN A 130 10.91 8.94 -21.03
C GLN A 130 9.77 9.48 -20.17
N ILE A 131 10.00 9.63 -18.87
CA ILE A 131 9.01 10.15 -17.93
C ILE A 131 9.74 11.13 -17.01
N TYR A 132 9.23 12.35 -16.92
CA TYR A 132 9.81 13.42 -16.11
C TYR A 132 8.73 14.12 -15.30
N TRP A 133 9.06 14.50 -14.07
CA TRP A 133 8.19 15.31 -13.23
C TRP A 133 8.99 16.34 -12.43
N THR A 134 8.32 17.39 -11.96
CA THR A 134 8.94 18.33 -11.03
C THR A 134 9.18 17.65 -9.68
N LYS A 135 10.23 18.05 -8.97
CA LYS A 135 10.50 17.52 -7.62
C LYS A 135 9.41 18.01 -6.67
N ALA A 136 8.78 17.09 -5.94
CA ALA A 136 7.94 17.40 -4.79
C ALA A 136 8.82 17.70 -3.57
N GLU A 137 8.68 18.88 -2.99
CA GLU A 137 9.33 19.22 -1.71
C GLU A 137 8.83 18.26 -0.62
N GLY A 138 9.75 17.77 0.23
CA GLY A 138 9.42 16.80 1.28
C GLY A 138 9.31 15.35 0.82
N ALA A 139 9.42 15.04 -0.48
CA ALA A 139 9.45 13.65 -0.95
C ALA A 139 10.82 13.00 -0.73
N ALA A 140 10.84 11.84 -0.08
CA ALA A 140 12.02 10.99 0.07
C ALA A 140 12.20 10.03 -1.12
N TRP A 141 11.09 9.59 -1.72
CA TRP A 141 11.05 8.69 -2.87
C TRP A 141 9.76 8.89 -3.66
N TYR A 142 9.69 8.26 -4.84
CA TYR A 142 8.49 8.24 -5.67
C TYR A 142 8.08 6.81 -5.97
N TRP A 143 6.78 6.56 -6.03
CA TRP A 143 6.23 5.35 -6.63
C TRP A 143 5.69 5.68 -8.01
N LEU A 144 6.28 5.05 -9.02
CA LEU A 144 5.85 5.17 -10.41
C LEU A 144 5.05 3.92 -10.77
N ASP A 145 3.84 4.11 -11.29
CA ASP A 145 2.97 3.07 -11.83
C ASP A 145 2.62 3.43 -13.28
N ILE A 146 2.81 2.47 -14.18
CA ILE A 146 2.67 2.62 -15.62
C ILE A 146 1.77 1.51 -16.13
N TYR A 147 0.80 1.91 -16.92
CA TYR A 147 -0.05 1.02 -17.68
C TYR A 147 0.06 1.39 -19.15
N ILE A 148 0.27 0.41 -20.01
CA ILE A 148 0.28 0.57 -21.46
C ILE A 148 -0.54 -0.58 -22.04
N ASP A 149 -1.46 -0.26 -22.94
CA ASP A 149 -2.10 -1.24 -23.81
C ASP A 149 -2.00 -0.81 -25.28
N TYR A 150 -2.00 -1.79 -26.19
CA TYR A 150 -2.13 -1.56 -27.64
C TYR A 150 -2.40 -2.85 -28.40
N TRP A 151 -3.04 -2.71 -29.57
CA TRP A 151 -3.20 -3.80 -30.54
C TRP A 151 -1.99 -3.89 -31.47
N TYR A 152 -1.54 -5.11 -31.72
CA TYR A 152 -0.40 -5.38 -32.59
C TYR A 152 -0.65 -6.55 -33.52
N GLU A 153 0.13 -6.59 -34.60
CA GLU A 153 0.30 -7.76 -35.46
C GLU A 153 1.67 -8.38 -35.16
N ASP A 154 1.72 -9.71 -35.01
CA ASP A 154 2.94 -10.44 -34.77
C ASP A 154 3.68 -10.81 -36.07
N SER A 155 4.86 -11.44 -35.95
CA SER A 155 5.66 -11.84 -37.12
C SER A 155 5.01 -12.93 -38.02
N LEU A 156 3.91 -13.54 -37.59
CA LEU A 156 3.12 -14.51 -38.34
C LEU A 156 1.90 -13.86 -39.01
N GLY A 157 1.64 -12.57 -38.77
CA GLY A 157 0.47 -11.86 -39.26
C GLY A 157 -0.78 -12.02 -38.38
N GLU A 158 -0.64 -12.50 -37.15
CA GLU A 158 -1.74 -12.65 -36.21
C GLU A 158 -1.93 -11.38 -35.37
N GLU A 159 -3.17 -10.93 -35.19
CA GLU A 159 -3.50 -9.77 -34.37
C GLU A 159 -3.77 -10.16 -32.90
N ASP A 160 -3.23 -9.39 -31.97
CA ASP A 160 -3.43 -9.60 -30.53
C ASP A 160 -3.31 -8.28 -29.73
N GLU A 161 -3.69 -8.31 -28.45
CA GLU A 161 -3.60 -7.20 -27.51
C GLU A 161 -2.39 -7.38 -26.58
N TYR A 162 -1.54 -6.35 -26.51
CA TYR A 162 -0.48 -6.30 -25.52
C TYR A 162 -0.88 -5.41 -24.36
N VAL A 163 -0.74 -5.92 -23.13
CA VAL A 163 -0.96 -5.16 -21.89
C VAL A 163 0.29 -5.24 -21.02
N LEU A 164 0.77 -4.07 -20.59
CA LEU A 164 1.91 -3.90 -19.70
C LEU A 164 1.49 -3.13 -18.46
N GLU A 165 1.59 -3.78 -17.29
CA GLU A 165 1.52 -3.13 -15.98
C GLU A 165 2.89 -3.16 -15.32
N MET A 166 3.41 -1.99 -14.93
CA MET A 166 4.72 -1.87 -14.29
C MET A 166 4.69 -0.88 -13.15
N ASP A 167 5.26 -1.26 -12.02
CA ASP A 167 5.43 -0.36 -10.89
C ASP A 167 6.87 -0.40 -10.33
N THR A 168 7.36 0.74 -9.85
CA THR A 168 8.72 0.83 -9.31
C THR A 168 8.87 1.97 -8.31
N ILE A 169 9.74 1.76 -7.34
CA ILE A 169 10.20 2.83 -6.44
C ILE A 169 11.41 3.49 -7.09
N VAL A 170 11.41 4.82 -7.13
CA VAL A 170 12.50 5.62 -7.69
C VAL A 170 12.83 6.79 -6.78
N TYR A 171 14.12 7.11 -6.69
CA TYR A 171 14.61 8.21 -5.85
C TYR A 171 14.93 9.48 -6.66
N ARG A 172 14.73 9.41 -7.97
CA ARG A 172 14.91 10.51 -8.92
C ARG A 172 13.55 10.92 -9.46
N ASN A 173 13.49 12.10 -10.06
CA ASN A 173 12.29 12.64 -10.68
C ASN A 173 12.19 12.34 -12.19
N TYR A 174 12.85 11.26 -12.63
CA TYR A 174 12.80 10.80 -14.01
C TYR A 174 13.06 9.30 -14.12
N VAL A 175 12.49 8.69 -15.16
CA VAL A 175 12.74 7.30 -15.56
C VAL A 175 12.75 7.20 -17.07
N VAL A 176 13.57 6.30 -17.61
CA VAL A 176 13.59 5.95 -19.03
C VAL A 176 13.38 4.45 -19.16
N TYR A 177 12.42 4.06 -19.98
CA TYR A 177 12.17 2.67 -20.36
C TYR A 177 12.57 2.44 -21.81
N GLU A 178 13.51 1.51 -21.99
CA GLU A 178 13.97 1.08 -23.29
C GLU A 178 12.85 0.46 -24.12
N ARG A 179 12.88 0.69 -25.43
CA ARG A 179 11.83 0.26 -26.36
C ARG A 179 11.50 -1.24 -26.24
N ASN A 180 12.51 -2.11 -26.06
CA ASN A 180 12.34 -3.57 -26.07
C ASN A 180 11.52 -4.07 -24.87
N ARG A 181 11.37 -3.25 -23.83
CA ARG A 181 10.50 -3.56 -22.68
C ARG A 181 9.05 -3.18 -22.92
N LEU A 182 8.82 -2.20 -23.79
CA LEU A 182 7.51 -1.65 -24.13
C LEU A 182 6.92 -2.34 -25.37
N PHE A 183 7.80 -2.76 -26.29
CA PHE A 183 7.53 -3.44 -27.55
C PHE A 183 8.41 -4.70 -27.63
N PRO A 184 7.92 -5.84 -27.13
CA PRO A 184 8.64 -7.11 -27.23
C PRO A 184 8.95 -7.50 -28.68
N PHE A 185 9.95 -8.37 -28.87
CA PHE A 185 10.45 -8.74 -30.21
C PHE A 185 9.42 -9.42 -31.13
N TYR A 186 8.33 -9.96 -30.58
CA TYR A 186 7.25 -10.59 -31.34
C TYR A 186 6.23 -9.57 -31.86
N VAL A 187 6.28 -8.32 -31.39
CA VAL A 187 5.47 -7.21 -31.91
C VAL A 187 6.11 -6.73 -33.21
N ASP A 188 5.50 -7.05 -34.35
CA ASP A 188 5.99 -6.62 -35.67
C ASP A 188 5.50 -5.21 -36.00
N SER A 189 4.18 -4.97 -35.88
CA SER A 189 3.57 -3.67 -36.15
C SER A 189 2.40 -3.35 -35.21
N ILE A 190 2.09 -2.07 -35.04
CA ILE A 190 0.95 -1.60 -34.22
C ILE A 190 -0.21 -1.30 -35.18
N THR A 191 -1.33 -2.00 -35.02
CA THR A 191 -2.45 -1.99 -35.98
C THR A 191 -3.48 -0.91 -35.65
N GLU A 192 -4.02 -0.90 -34.43
CA GLU A 192 -5.05 0.06 -33.99
C GLU A 192 -4.53 1.16 -33.05
N GLY A 193 -3.28 1.05 -32.59
CA GLY A 193 -2.74 1.88 -31.53
C GLY A 193 -3.22 1.44 -30.14
N GLY A 194 -3.04 2.31 -29.16
CA GLY A 194 -3.48 2.07 -27.79
C GLY A 194 -3.21 3.25 -26.87
N ASP A 195 -3.37 3.04 -25.57
CA ASP A 195 -3.28 4.09 -24.57
C ASP A 195 -2.19 3.78 -23.53
N GLY A 196 -1.59 4.84 -23.01
CA GLY A 196 -0.60 4.79 -21.95
C GLY A 196 -0.97 5.71 -20.81
N ILE A 197 -0.75 5.26 -19.59
CA ILE A 197 -1.11 5.96 -18.36
C ILE A 197 0.06 5.92 -17.40
N ILE A 198 0.45 7.09 -16.90
CA ILE A 198 1.50 7.26 -15.92
C ILE A 198 0.89 7.85 -14.66
N ASN A 199 1.18 7.19 -13.55
CA ASN A 199 0.89 7.67 -12.22
C ASN A 199 2.18 7.79 -11.41
N VAL A 200 2.34 8.91 -10.70
CA VAL A 200 3.50 9.16 -9.84
C VAL A 200 3.00 9.57 -8.47
N TRP A 201 3.44 8.88 -7.43
CA TRP A 201 3.21 9.26 -6.05
C TRP A 201 4.51 9.81 -5.47
N ALA A 202 4.50 11.03 -4.95
CA ALA A 202 5.57 11.55 -4.12
C ALA A 202 5.36 11.06 -2.69
N CYS A 203 6.34 10.39 -2.10
CA CYS A 203 6.18 9.71 -0.82
C CYS A 203 7.21 10.14 0.21
N ASP A 204 6.84 10.09 1.49
CA ASP A 204 7.75 10.15 2.63
C ASP A 204 7.52 8.97 3.59
N GLY A 205 8.50 8.75 4.47
CA GLY A 205 8.62 7.57 5.32
C GLY A 205 9.37 6.42 4.63
N PRO A 206 9.69 5.35 5.38
CA PRO A 206 10.43 4.23 4.84
C PRO A 206 9.65 3.51 3.72
N PRO A 207 10.28 3.15 2.59
CA PRO A 207 9.63 2.33 1.58
C PRO A 207 9.39 0.93 2.14
N CYS A 208 8.18 0.40 1.95
CA CYS A 208 7.79 -0.92 2.44
C CYS A 208 8.35 -2.03 1.55
N LEU A 209 9.67 -2.22 1.63
CA LEU A 209 10.43 -3.25 0.94
C LEU A 209 10.89 -4.31 1.96
N PRO A 210 11.11 -5.57 1.53
CA PRO A 210 11.66 -6.60 2.39
C PRO A 210 12.95 -6.13 3.06
N GLY A 211 13.00 -6.22 4.39
CA GLY A 211 14.16 -5.81 5.20
C GLY A 211 14.22 -4.34 5.58
N THR A 212 13.31 -3.48 5.10
CA THR A 212 13.25 -2.08 5.55
C THR A 212 12.76 -2.00 6.99
N GLN A 213 13.45 -1.21 7.81
CA GLN A 213 12.99 -0.86 9.15
C GLN A 213 11.90 0.22 9.09
N GLY A 214 10.80 -0.01 9.79
CA GLY A 214 9.72 0.96 9.92
C GLY A 214 10.04 2.17 10.80
N ASN A 215 9.16 3.17 10.81
CA ASN A 215 9.28 4.43 11.55
C ASN A 215 8.23 4.59 12.68
N ILE A 216 7.62 3.48 13.12
CA ILE A 216 6.81 3.44 14.34
C ILE A 216 7.67 2.98 15.52
N PHE A 217 7.62 3.74 16.61
CA PHE A 217 8.42 3.55 17.82
C PHE A 217 7.54 3.43 19.07
N GLY A 218 8.15 3.06 20.21
CA GLY A 218 7.48 2.94 21.50
C GLY A 218 6.84 1.57 21.71
N ALA A 219 5.57 1.55 22.14
CA ALA A 219 4.80 0.33 22.38
C ALA A 219 4.28 -0.33 21.08
N GLY A 220 4.93 -0.07 19.95
CA GLY A 220 4.57 -0.66 18.66
C GLY A 220 5.73 -0.69 17.69
N TYR A 221 5.45 -1.13 16.47
CA TYR A 221 6.36 -1.15 15.33
C TYR A 221 5.56 -1.15 14.03
N GLY A 222 6.22 -0.88 12.90
CA GLY A 222 5.59 -0.85 11.58
C GLY A 222 5.84 0.47 10.86
N PHE A 223 4.95 0.83 9.94
CA PHE A 223 5.20 1.84 8.92
C PHE A 223 4.16 2.94 8.96
N LEU A 224 4.60 4.19 8.88
CA LEU A 224 3.78 5.33 8.57
C LEU A 224 4.35 5.97 7.31
N ASN A 225 3.50 6.19 6.32
CA ASN A 225 3.86 6.82 5.06
C ASN A 225 2.91 7.94 4.71
N THR A 226 3.42 8.93 3.98
CA THR A 226 2.59 9.89 3.24
C THR A 226 2.73 9.64 1.74
N ALA A 227 1.70 10.01 0.99
CA ALA A 227 1.77 10.04 -0.47
C ALA A 227 0.95 11.21 -1.04
N ASN A 228 1.55 12.01 -1.92
CA ASN A 228 0.84 13.01 -2.73
C ASN A 228 0.89 12.57 -4.19
N GLN A 229 -0.26 12.51 -4.86
CA GLN A 229 -0.38 12.19 -6.28
C GLN A 229 -0.88 13.41 -7.05
N PRO A 230 -0.19 13.84 -8.12
CA PRO A 230 -0.74 14.81 -9.05
C PRO A 230 -1.75 14.12 -9.97
N ALA A 231 -2.36 14.90 -10.87
CA ALA A 231 -3.20 14.33 -11.92
C ALA A 231 -2.39 13.34 -12.78
N GLU A 232 -3.01 12.21 -13.10
CA GLU A 232 -2.45 11.20 -13.98
C GLU A 232 -2.12 11.76 -15.36
N ARG A 233 -1.11 11.18 -16.01
CA ARG A 233 -0.74 11.55 -17.38
C ARG A 233 -1.12 10.45 -18.36
N TYR A 234 -1.92 10.83 -19.35
CA TYR A 234 -2.35 9.98 -20.46
C TYR A 234 -1.55 10.32 -21.73
N PHE A 235 -1.23 9.31 -22.53
CA PHE A 235 -0.59 9.45 -23.85
C PHE A 235 -1.07 8.32 -24.77
N SER A 236 -0.83 8.46 -26.08
CA SER A 236 -1.19 7.42 -27.07
C SER A 236 -0.01 6.52 -27.42
N VAL A 237 -0.28 5.31 -27.90
CA VAL A 237 0.72 4.33 -28.32
C VAL A 237 0.50 3.98 -29.80
N GLY A 238 1.57 4.04 -30.58
CA GLY A 238 1.58 3.77 -32.02
C GLY A 238 0.85 4.82 -32.84
N LEU A 239 -0.43 4.59 -33.11
CA LEU A 239 -1.27 5.49 -33.91
C LEU A 239 -2.03 6.46 -32.99
N PRO A 240 -2.18 7.75 -33.37
CA PRO A 240 -3.03 8.66 -32.62
C PRO A 240 -4.47 8.12 -32.63
N SER A 241 -5.02 7.86 -31.44
CA SER A 241 -6.36 7.31 -31.29
C SER A 241 -7.37 8.24 -31.96
N LYS A 242 -8.08 7.75 -32.99
CA LYS A 242 -8.91 8.60 -33.86
C LYS A 242 -10.13 9.22 -33.18
N ASN A 243 -10.53 8.78 -31.98
CA ASN A 243 -11.54 9.39 -31.10
C ASN A 243 -11.99 8.40 -29.99
N LYS A 244 -11.09 7.91 -29.13
CA LYS A 244 -11.52 7.22 -27.90
C LYS A 244 -11.05 8.01 -26.68
N LYS A 245 -12.00 8.46 -25.86
CA LYS A 245 -11.71 8.73 -24.45
C LYS A 245 -11.21 7.40 -23.84
N PRO A 246 -10.26 7.42 -22.88
CA PRO A 246 -9.82 6.22 -22.19
C PRO A 246 -11.01 5.36 -21.80
N SER A 247 -10.94 4.04 -22.03
CA SER A 247 -12.02 3.10 -21.75
C SER A 247 -12.65 3.39 -20.37
N PRO A 248 -13.97 3.64 -20.27
CA PRO A 248 -14.65 3.93 -19.00
C PRO A 248 -14.45 2.85 -17.93
N VAL A 249 -14.20 1.60 -18.36
CA VAL A 249 -13.99 0.44 -17.49
C VAL A 249 -12.71 0.58 -16.65
N TYR A 250 -11.71 1.31 -17.15
CA TYR A 250 -10.41 1.49 -16.48
C TYR A 250 -10.43 2.59 -15.41
N ARG A 251 -11.21 3.69 -15.60
CA ARG A 251 -11.19 4.84 -14.69
C ARG A 251 -11.77 4.54 -13.29
N GLN A 252 -12.83 3.73 -13.19
CA GLN A 252 -13.48 3.45 -11.89
C GLN A 252 -12.79 2.34 -11.08
N THR A 253 -12.01 1.47 -11.72
CA THR A 253 -11.27 0.39 -11.04
C THR A 253 -9.91 0.85 -10.51
N LEU A 254 -9.36 1.96 -11.01
CA LEU A 254 -7.95 2.30 -10.80
C LEU A 254 -7.60 2.80 -9.41
N THR A 255 -8.33 3.78 -8.86
CA THR A 255 -8.00 4.35 -7.55
C THR A 255 -8.09 3.29 -6.44
N ASN A 256 -9.13 2.46 -6.48
CA ASN A 256 -9.29 1.34 -5.56
C ASN A 256 -8.25 0.24 -5.81
N LYS A 257 -7.97 -0.14 -7.06
CA LYS A 257 -6.92 -1.13 -7.40
C LYS A 257 -5.53 -0.63 -6.98
N LYS A 258 -5.23 0.66 -7.13
CA LYS A 258 -3.96 1.30 -6.77
C LYS A 258 -3.78 1.43 -5.26
N LEU A 259 -4.80 1.90 -4.55
CA LEU A 259 -4.80 1.93 -3.10
C LEU A 259 -4.68 0.50 -2.53
N ASN A 260 -5.35 -0.47 -3.14
CA ASN A 260 -5.20 -1.87 -2.78
C ASN A 260 -3.80 -2.42 -3.11
N LYS A 261 -3.15 -2.01 -4.22
CA LYS A 261 -1.74 -2.35 -4.51
C LYS A 261 -0.79 -1.77 -3.46
N LEU A 262 -0.99 -0.52 -3.00
CA LEU A 262 -0.25 0.05 -1.85
C LEU A 262 -0.42 -0.81 -0.60
N ARG A 263 -1.68 -1.15 -0.29
CA ARG A 263 -2.00 -1.97 0.88
C ARG A 263 -1.37 -3.36 0.79
N GLN A 264 -1.46 -4.02 -0.37
CA GLN A 264 -0.92 -5.35 -0.62
C GLN A 264 0.61 -5.40 -0.51
N ARG A 265 1.32 -4.39 -1.02
CA ARG A 265 2.79 -4.29 -0.85
C ARG A 265 3.20 -4.20 0.61
N ASN A 266 2.35 -3.62 1.46
CA ASN A 266 2.61 -3.49 2.89
C ASN A 266 2.18 -4.72 3.71
N GLY A 267 1.78 -5.81 3.05
CA GLY A 267 1.35 -7.05 3.72
C GLY A 267 0.05 -6.89 4.50
N LEU A 268 -0.81 -5.94 4.13
CA LEU A 268 -2.08 -5.66 4.82
C LEU A 268 -3.22 -6.62 4.49
N TYR A 269 -2.99 -7.59 3.60
CA TYR A 269 -3.87 -8.75 3.62
C TYR A 269 -3.48 -9.58 4.83
N PRO A 270 -4.42 -9.87 5.75
CA PRO A 270 -4.15 -10.85 6.78
C PRO A 270 -3.64 -12.10 6.06
N PHE A 271 -2.63 -12.74 6.65
CA PHE A 271 -2.26 -14.12 6.36
C PHE A 271 -3.43 -14.83 5.68
N GLU A 272 -3.24 -15.28 4.43
CA GLU A 272 -4.21 -16.19 3.82
C GLU A 272 -4.44 -17.29 4.86
N SER A 273 -5.59 -17.19 5.54
CA SER A 273 -5.95 -18.18 6.53
C SER A 273 -6.13 -19.46 5.72
N PRO A 274 -5.34 -20.51 5.95
CA PRO A 274 -5.41 -21.69 5.11
C PRO A 274 -6.81 -22.28 5.25
N ASN A 275 -7.61 -22.14 4.18
CA ASN A 275 -8.87 -22.83 3.96
C ASN A 275 -9.83 -22.90 5.16
N PHE A 276 -10.63 -21.85 5.37
CA PHE A 276 -11.95 -22.05 5.99
C PHE A 276 -13.03 -21.93 4.91
N LEU A 277 -13.46 -23.09 4.43
CA LEU A 277 -14.75 -23.27 3.79
C LEU A 277 -15.83 -22.67 4.70
N THR A 278 -16.40 -21.54 4.30
CA THR A 278 -17.58 -20.96 4.91
C THR A 278 -18.78 -21.85 4.60
N GLN A 279 -19.01 -22.88 5.42
CA GLN A 279 -20.34 -23.43 5.59
C GLN A 279 -21.17 -22.38 6.35
N SER A 280 -22.10 -21.76 5.63
CA SER A 280 -23.14 -20.89 6.18
C SER A 280 -24.01 -21.65 7.18
N CYS A 281 -23.84 -21.39 8.47
CA CYS A 281 -24.81 -21.79 9.48
C CYS A 281 -25.87 -20.70 9.63
N SER A 282 -27.00 -20.86 8.95
CA SER A 282 -28.24 -20.16 9.28
C SER A 282 -28.80 -20.73 10.59
N GLN A 283 -28.98 -19.89 11.60
CA GLN A 283 -29.68 -20.26 12.81
C GLN A 283 -31.20 -20.25 12.57
N SER A 284 -31.83 -21.41 12.70
CA SER A 284 -33.19 -21.57 13.21
C SER A 284 -33.32 -22.94 13.91
N PRO A 285 -33.91 -23.03 15.12
CA PRO A 285 -34.00 -24.27 15.89
C PRO A 285 -35.41 -24.90 15.80
N PRO A 286 -35.67 -26.01 16.50
CA PRO A 286 -34.98 -27.29 16.44
C PRO A 286 -35.99 -28.37 16.02
N ASN A 287 -35.59 -29.35 15.22
CA ASN A 287 -36.23 -30.67 15.29
C ASN A 287 -35.26 -31.74 14.81
N SER A 288 -35.16 -32.76 15.66
CA SER A 288 -34.58 -34.08 15.44
C SER A 288 -34.17 -34.39 14.00
N PHE A 289 -32.94 -34.85 13.76
CA PHE A 289 -32.71 -36.15 13.12
C PHE A 289 -31.20 -36.53 13.11
N ARG A 290 -30.95 -37.69 13.72
CA ARG A 290 -29.82 -38.63 13.62
C ARG A 290 -28.64 -38.28 12.69
N CYS A 291 -27.46 -38.16 13.28
CA CYS A 291 -26.18 -38.36 12.61
C CYS A 291 -25.98 -39.85 12.29
N ASN A 292 -25.84 -40.19 11.01
CA ASN A 292 -25.20 -41.43 10.56
C ASN A 292 -23.89 -41.06 9.88
N ALA A 293 -22.77 -41.43 10.50
CA ALA A 293 -21.46 -41.34 9.89
C ALA A 293 -21.30 -42.45 8.85
N LYS A 294 -20.95 -42.09 7.60
CA LYS A 294 -20.33 -43.02 6.65
C LYS A 294 -19.21 -42.34 5.86
N SER A 295 -18.03 -42.90 6.09
CA SER A 295 -16.82 -42.86 5.28
C SER A 295 -17.07 -43.11 3.79
N ALA A 296 -16.34 -42.40 2.93
CA ALA A 296 -15.58 -42.91 1.77
C ALA A 296 -14.89 -41.71 1.10
N LYS A 297 -13.54 -41.67 1.05
CA LYS A 297 -12.68 -42.25 0.01
C LYS A 297 -12.84 -41.61 -1.38
N ASN A 298 -11.70 -41.13 -1.87
CA ASN A 298 -11.23 -41.21 -3.26
C ASN A 298 -11.92 -40.32 -4.31
N LEU A 299 -11.19 -39.36 -4.90
CA LEU A 299 -10.56 -39.46 -6.24
C LEU A 299 -10.26 -38.08 -6.85
N PHE A 300 -9.07 -38.00 -7.46
CA PHE A 300 -8.53 -37.03 -8.42
C PHE A 300 -8.30 -35.58 -7.97
#